data_AF-A0A7J5EJW3-F1
#
_entry.id   AF-A0A7J5EJW3-F1
#
_cell.length_a   1.000
_cell.length_b   1.000
_cell.length_c   1.000
_cell.angle_alpha   90.00
_cell.angle_beta   90.00
_cell.angle_gamma   90.00
#
_symmetry.space_group_name_H-M   'P 1'
#
loop_
_entity.id
_entity.type
_entity.pdbx_description
1 polymer ?
#
loop_
_entity_poly.entity_id
_entity_poly.type
_entity_poly.pdbx_seq_one_letter_code
_entity_poly.pdbx_strand_id
1 'polypeptide(L)'
;MRPQTMLKRTFATSVLGALAALAASLLASAPAHAIPYEAFIDIETEDDLDDLLASGQIEPDTHEALRVLLDRGVDLNTATREELYSLPNLTYADVDAILDYRKLNGFVADPIDLVAAGALTEEKLLAISSFLIVGRRAPSKYEPHGFVRVFTRGTQADRTVPPVGLRARVRAGKELTAGVAATLTRLRVGDVTWDPNRDAFLADERGVQAHVPKAYIRYKQDKLDLIAGTYRIGFGERLTFDTATDYTPNGIYVDDQLSRGYDLSRDCVESTGELAASPCGGDLRYEYVTPDFSWSEGLRGVAAGTEQIPLGQGRLQAYGWGSYQHRSIYQYEIANRAAGVCDDPRDDGNAACAAPDVYVRPGGDPLAPTPEYAYQTLPEMFAESLVGGNLTYFAARRDFIGVTAYGATTQWLADTPQDVRLDTQEWSRWPIGGRHGAVGTSLG
;
A
#
# COMPACT_ATOMS: atom_id res chain seq x y z
N MET A 1 -30.87 48.02 -12.75
CA MET A 1 -29.77 48.39 -13.67
C MET A 1 -28.44 47.97 -13.03
N ARG A 2 -27.74 47.05 -13.70
CA ARG A 2 -26.32 46.62 -13.62
C ARG A 2 -25.54 46.58 -12.28
N PRO A 3 -24.94 45.42 -11.94
CA PRO A 3 -23.74 45.32 -11.11
C PRO A 3 -22.46 45.39 -11.98
N GLN A 4 -21.36 45.94 -11.45
CA GLN A 4 -20.03 45.90 -12.08
C GLN A 4 -18.98 45.30 -11.14
N THR A 5 -18.59 44.07 -11.44
CA THR A 5 -17.21 43.57 -11.64
C THR A 5 -16.05 44.16 -10.80
N MET A 6 -15.61 43.40 -9.79
CA MET A 6 -14.21 43.32 -9.36
C MET A 6 -13.87 41.88 -8.97
N LEU A 7 -13.57 41.02 -9.95
CA LEU A 7 -13.00 39.69 -9.70
C LEU A 7 -12.23 39.19 -10.93
N LYS A 8 -11.18 39.91 -11.37
CA LYS A 8 -10.37 39.50 -12.54
C LYS A 8 -8.86 39.74 -12.43
N ARG A 9 -8.31 40.20 -11.29
CA ARG A 9 -6.87 40.54 -11.21
C ARG A 9 -5.99 39.58 -10.40
N THR A 10 -6.54 38.58 -9.72
CA THR A 10 -5.74 37.66 -8.87
C THR A 10 -5.35 36.35 -9.54
N PHE A 11 -5.92 36.02 -10.72
CA PHE A 11 -5.63 34.76 -11.44
C PHE A 11 -4.46 34.86 -12.44
N ALA A 12 -4.02 36.06 -12.82
CA ALA A 12 -3.00 36.22 -13.86
C ALA A 12 -1.56 36.11 -13.32
N THR A 13 -1.34 36.42 -12.04
CA THR A 13 -0.02 36.39 -11.40
C THR A 13 0.41 34.99 -10.95
N SER A 14 -0.52 34.07 -10.70
CA SER A 14 -0.21 32.67 -10.34
C SER A 14 0.23 31.81 -11.54
N VAL A 15 -0.30 32.09 -12.74
CA VAL A 15 0.03 31.34 -13.98
C VAL A 15 1.46 31.66 -14.46
N LEU A 16 1.91 32.90 -14.33
CA LEU A 16 3.30 33.27 -14.70
C LEU A 16 4.34 32.69 -13.74
N GLY A 17 4.04 32.59 -12.45
CA GLY A 17 4.92 31.94 -11.47
C GLY A 17 5.10 30.44 -11.74
N ALA A 18 4.01 29.76 -12.10
CA ALA A 18 4.03 28.35 -12.47
C ALA A 18 4.84 28.08 -13.75
N LEU A 19 4.73 28.95 -14.77
CA LEU A 19 5.50 28.83 -16.02
C LEU A 19 7.01 29.09 -15.83
N ALA A 20 7.37 30.02 -14.94
CA ALA A 20 8.77 30.29 -14.62
C ALA A 20 9.43 29.14 -13.83
N ALA A 21 8.68 28.52 -12.91
CA ALA A 21 9.12 27.32 -12.21
C ALA A 21 9.28 26.12 -13.17
N LEU A 22 8.35 25.95 -14.12
CA LEU A 22 8.43 24.92 -15.16
C LEU A 22 9.67 25.07 -16.06
N ALA A 23 10.02 26.33 -16.41
CA ALA A 23 11.20 26.64 -17.20
C ALA A 23 12.51 26.42 -16.42
N ALA A 24 12.52 26.66 -15.11
CA ALA A 24 13.68 26.42 -14.26
C ALA A 24 13.92 24.92 -14.02
N SER A 25 12.87 24.10 -13.91
CA SER A 25 12.98 22.64 -13.79
C SER A 25 13.43 21.94 -15.09
N LEU A 26 13.16 22.54 -16.26
CA LEU A 26 13.61 22.02 -17.56
C LEU A 26 15.14 22.10 -17.76
N LEU A 27 15.87 22.84 -16.92
CA LEU A 27 17.31 23.03 -17.02
C LEU A 27 18.12 22.17 -16.04
N ALA A 28 17.47 21.36 -15.21
CA ALA A 28 18.09 20.62 -14.10
C ALA A 28 17.90 19.09 -14.18
N SER A 29 17.62 18.52 -15.35
CA SER A 29 17.48 17.06 -15.51
C SER A 29 18.86 16.38 -15.52
N ALA A 30 19.17 15.65 -14.44
CA ALA A 30 20.29 14.70 -14.42
C ALA A 30 19.91 13.43 -15.22
N PRO A 31 20.87 12.72 -15.82
CA PRO A 31 20.59 11.46 -16.51
C PRO A 31 20.06 10.42 -15.52
N ALA A 32 18.89 9.84 -15.82
CA ALA A 32 18.36 8.69 -15.10
C ALA A 32 19.32 7.49 -15.24
N HIS A 33 19.67 6.86 -14.12
CA HIS A 33 20.45 5.63 -14.03
C HIS A 33 19.53 4.46 -13.65
N ALA A 34 19.85 3.22 -14.06
CA ALA A 34 19.21 2.03 -13.51
C ALA A 34 19.42 2.03 -11.99
N ILE A 35 18.42 1.60 -11.21
CA ILE A 35 18.39 1.76 -9.76
C ILE A 35 19.70 1.21 -9.16
N PRO A 36 20.59 2.06 -8.65
CA PRO A 36 21.76 1.59 -7.96
C PRO A 36 21.29 1.18 -6.56
N TYR A 37 21.09 -0.11 -6.37
CA TYR A 37 21.04 -0.67 -5.03
C TYR A 37 22.36 -0.36 -4.32
N GLU A 38 22.29 -0.11 -3.02
CA GLU A 38 23.40 0.33 -2.19
C GLU A 38 24.54 -0.69 -2.20
N ALA A 39 24.20 -1.96 -2.42
CA ALA A 39 25.10 -3.09 -2.55
C ALA A 39 24.65 -4.04 -3.67
N PHE A 40 25.54 -4.96 -4.04
CA PHE A 40 25.18 -6.10 -4.86
C PHE A 40 24.31 -7.04 -4.04
N ILE A 41 23.04 -7.21 -4.45
CA ILE A 41 22.08 -8.01 -3.69
C ILE A 41 22.17 -9.47 -4.13
N ASP A 42 22.61 -10.35 -3.24
CA ASP A 42 22.63 -11.80 -3.45
C ASP A 42 21.94 -12.47 -2.27
N ILE A 43 20.75 -13.02 -2.51
CA ILE A 43 19.88 -13.60 -1.48
C ILE A 43 19.27 -14.90 -1.99
N GLU A 44 19.03 -15.85 -1.09
CA GLU A 44 18.28 -17.07 -1.37
C GLU A 44 16.91 -17.04 -0.68
N THR A 45 16.78 -16.30 0.42
CA THR A 45 15.63 -16.27 1.31
C THR A 45 15.28 -14.86 1.79
N GLU A 46 14.11 -14.71 2.40
CA GLU A 46 13.74 -13.46 3.08
C GLU A 46 14.64 -13.18 4.29
N ASP A 47 15.10 -14.22 4.98
CA ASP A 47 15.99 -14.09 6.15
C ASP A 47 17.33 -13.42 5.74
N ASP A 48 17.82 -13.69 4.53
CA ASP A 48 19.02 -13.02 4.00
C ASP A 48 18.80 -11.50 3.79
N LEU A 49 17.58 -11.07 3.42
CA LEU A 49 17.24 -9.64 3.34
C LEU A 49 17.28 -9.00 4.72
N ASP A 50 16.77 -9.69 5.74
CA ASP A 50 16.80 -9.20 7.12
C ASP A 50 18.24 -9.05 7.63
N ASP A 51 19.13 -9.99 7.30
CA ASP A 51 20.55 -9.91 7.62
C ASP A 51 21.23 -8.72 6.93
N LEU A 52 20.87 -8.41 5.68
CA LEU A 52 21.36 -7.22 4.97
C LEU A 52 20.88 -5.93 5.66
N LEU A 53 19.63 -5.86 6.11
CA LEU A 53 19.11 -4.71 6.85
C LEU A 53 19.79 -4.57 8.21
N ALA A 54 19.91 -5.67 8.97
CA ALA A 54 20.52 -5.68 10.30
C ALA A 54 22.01 -5.31 10.26
N SER A 55 22.71 -5.71 9.20
CA SER A 55 24.11 -5.32 8.96
C SER A 55 24.28 -3.92 8.39
N GLY A 56 23.18 -3.22 8.05
CA GLY A 56 23.18 -1.88 7.48
C GLY A 56 23.70 -1.81 6.05
N GLN A 57 23.66 -2.93 5.32
CA GLN A 57 24.05 -3.00 3.90
C GLN A 57 22.96 -2.45 2.98
N ILE A 58 21.71 -2.47 3.43
CA ILE A 58 20.56 -1.90 2.74
C ILE A 58 19.75 -1.02 3.70
N GLU A 59 19.09 0.01 3.16
CA GLU A 59 18.19 0.84 3.94
C GLU A 59 16.82 0.15 4.17
N PRO A 60 16.05 0.56 5.20
CA PRO A 60 14.70 0.00 5.45
C PRO A 60 13.76 0.07 4.24
N ASP A 61 13.86 1.14 3.45
CA ASP A 61 13.03 1.31 2.24
C ASP A 61 13.42 0.32 1.13
N THR A 62 14.72 0.04 0.97
CA THR A 62 15.23 -0.96 0.03
C THR A 62 14.83 -2.37 0.46
N HIS A 63 14.92 -2.65 1.76
CA HIS A 63 14.47 -3.93 2.34
C HIS A 63 13.00 -4.19 2.02
N GLU A 64 12.12 -3.23 2.29
CA GLU A 64 10.69 -3.39 2.02
C GLU A 64 10.40 -3.57 0.52
N ALA A 65 11.08 -2.82 -0.35
CA ALA A 65 10.94 -2.97 -1.80
C ALA A 65 11.38 -4.36 -2.29
N LEU A 66 12.52 -4.86 -1.83
CA LEU A 66 13.03 -6.19 -2.20
C LEU A 66 12.17 -7.31 -1.62
N ARG A 67 11.65 -7.15 -0.40
CA ARG A 67 10.72 -8.10 0.22
C ARG A 67 9.41 -8.20 -0.58
N VAL A 68 8.86 -7.06 -0.99
CA VAL A 68 7.68 -7.01 -1.87
C VAL A 68 7.97 -7.65 -3.22
N LEU A 69 9.14 -7.41 -3.79
CA LEU A 69 9.57 -8.00 -5.05
C LEU A 69 9.73 -9.52 -4.96
N LEU A 70 10.35 -10.02 -3.89
CA LEU A 70 10.57 -11.44 -3.62
C LEU A 70 9.23 -12.17 -3.49
N ASP A 71 8.29 -11.58 -2.76
CA ASP A 71 6.98 -12.20 -2.61
C ASP A 71 6.14 -12.15 -3.90
N ARG A 72 6.15 -11.01 -4.60
CA ARG A 72 5.41 -10.83 -5.86
C ARG A 72 5.95 -11.74 -6.97
N GLY A 73 7.27 -11.85 -7.05
CA GLY A 73 8.05 -12.46 -8.13
C GLY A 73 7.92 -11.75 -9.47
N VAL A 74 8.90 -11.95 -10.36
CA VAL A 74 8.96 -11.35 -11.70
C VAL A 74 8.98 -12.46 -12.76
N ASP A 75 8.03 -12.42 -13.69
CA ASP A 75 7.98 -13.33 -14.83
C ASP A 75 8.80 -12.78 -16.01
N LEU A 76 9.93 -13.44 -16.33
CA LEU A 76 10.80 -13.09 -17.44
C LEU A 76 10.16 -13.19 -18.83
N ASN A 77 8.90 -13.58 -18.98
CA ASN A 77 8.21 -13.60 -20.27
C ASN A 77 7.14 -12.52 -20.39
N THR A 78 6.59 -12.05 -19.27
CA THR A 78 5.48 -11.09 -19.26
C THR A 78 5.79 -9.77 -18.58
N ALA A 79 6.90 -9.68 -17.84
CA ALA A 79 7.30 -8.46 -17.15
C ALA A 79 7.52 -7.30 -18.12
N THR A 80 7.04 -6.10 -17.77
CA THR A 80 7.36 -4.87 -18.51
C THR A 80 8.83 -4.50 -18.34
N ARG A 81 9.28 -3.50 -19.09
CA ARG A 81 10.63 -2.96 -18.96
C ARG A 81 10.89 -2.43 -17.54
N GLU A 82 9.91 -1.72 -16.98
CA GLU A 82 9.97 -1.10 -15.66
C GLU A 82 9.95 -2.17 -14.56
N GLU A 83 9.13 -3.22 -14.72
CA GLU A 83 9.16 -4.38 -13.82
C GLU A 83 10.53 -5.09 -13.86
N LEU A 84 11.17 -5.19 -15.03
CA LEU A 84 12.54 -5.73 -15.11
C LEU A 84 13.60 -4.82 -14.49
N TYR A 85 13.42 -3.48 -14.53
CA TYR A 85 14.33 -2.55 -13.86
C TYR A 85 14.24 -2.62 -12.33
N SER A 86 13.13 -3.13 -11.78
CA SER A 86 13.02 -3.35 -10.34
C SER A 86 13.91 -4.51 -9.85
N LEU A 87 14.38 -5.40 -10.74
CA LEU A 87 15.26 -6.50 -10.35
C LEU A 87 16.64 -5.97 -9.89
N PRO A 88 17.21 -6.52 -8.81
CA PRO A 88 18.52 -6.10 -8.35
C PRO A 88 19.61 -6.42 -9.36
N ASN A 89 20.70 -5.63 -9.31
CA ASN A 89 21.93 -5.83 -10.09
C ASN A 89 21.80 -5.76 -11.63
N LEU A 90 20.63 -5.40 -12.16
CA LEU A 90 20.41 -5.24 -13.60
C LEU A 90 20.63 -3.79 -14.05
N THR A 91 21.35 -3.64 -15.15
CA THR A 91 21.52 -2.36 -15.85
C THR A 91 20.47 -2.18 -16.94
N TYR A 92 20.36 -0.96 -17.46
CA TYR A 92 19.51 -0.69 -18.61
C TYR A 92 19.86 -1.52 -19.84
N ALA A 93 21.16 -1.78 -20.06
CA ALA A 93 21.62 -2.59 -21.17
C ALA A 93 21.20 -4.06 -21.01
N ASP A 94 21.27 -4.58 -19.79
CA ASP A 94 20.84 -5.96 -19.48
C ASP A 94 19.35 -6.14 -19.76
N VAL A 95 18.50 -5.21 -19.29
CA VAL A 95 17.05 -5.29 -19.53
C VAL A 95 16.70 -5.10 -21.01
N ASP A 96 17.37 -4.20 -21.73
CA ASP A 96 17.22 -4.08 -23.18
C ASP A 96 17.56 -5.39 -23.88
N ALA A 97 18.66 -6.05 -23.48
CA ALA A 97 19.08 -7.33 -24.04
C ALA A 97 18.06 -8.46 -23.74
N ILE A 98 17.49 -8.52 -22.53
CA ILE A 98 16.41 -9.45 -22.18
C ILE A 98 15.19 -9.21 -23.09
N LEU A 99 14.77 -7.96 -23.25
CA LEU A 99 13.61 -7.62 -24.07
C LEU A 99 13.84 -7.92 -25.56
N ASP A 100 15.04 -7.70 -26.06
CA ASP A 100 15.39 -8.03 -27.44
C ASP A 100 15.50 -9.54 -27.65
N TYR A 101 16.03 -10.29 -26.67
CA TYR A 101 15.98 -11.75 -26.68
C TYR A 101 14.53 -12.27 -26.78
N ARG A 102 13.60 -11.68 -26.01
CA ARG A 102 12.16 -12.04 -26.10
C ARG A 102 11.57 -11.77 -27.48
N LYS A 103 11.92 -10.65 -28.12
CA LYS A 103 11.40 -10.32 -29.46
C LYS A 103 11.89 -11.31 -30.51
N LEU A 104 13.13 -11.76 -30.39
CA LEU A 104 13.77 -12.65 -31.37
C LEU A 104 13.34 -14.10 -31.17
N ASN A 105 13.33 -14.59 -29.92
CA ASN A 105 13.11 -16.00 -29.60
C ASN A 105 11.68 -16.30 -29.14
N GLY A 106 10.89 -15.27 -28.85
CA GLY A 106 9.49 -15.33 -28.43
C GLY A 106 9.27 -15.72 -26.96
N PHE A 107 10.12 -16.55 -26.38
CA PHE A 107 9.97 -17.06 -25.02
C PHE A 107 11.32 -17.42 -24.38
N VAL A 108 11.51 -17.06 -23.11
CA VAL A 108 12.61 -17.50 -22.25
C VAL A 108 12.15 -18.78 -21.54
N ALA A 109 12.65 -19.93 -21.99
CA ALA A 109 12.28 -21.22 -21.43
C ALA A 109 13.07 -21.55 -20.17
N ASP A 110 14.36 -21.29 -20.23
CA ASP A 110 15.26 -21.38 -19.09
C ASP A 110 15.95 -20.02 -18.94
N PRO A 111 15.99 -19.41 -17.75
CA PRO A 111 16.78 -18.21 -17.51
C PRO A 111 18.26 -18.35 -17.93
N ILE A 112 18.83 -19.57 -17.92
CA ILE A 112 20.19 -19.86 -18.41
C ILE A 112 20.35 -19.50 -19.90
N ASP A 113 19.28 -19.55 -20.70
CA ASP A 113 19.32 -19.18 -22.12
C ASP A 113 19.72 -17.70 -22.31
N LEU A 114 19.40 -16.83 -21.33
CA LEU A 114 19.81 -15.42 -21.35
C LEU A 114 21.32 -15.26 -21.17
N VAL A 115 21.95 -16.15 -20.40
CA VAL A 115 23.41 -16.18 -20.27
C VAL A 115 24.04 -16.71 -21.55
N ALA A 116 23.50 -17.78 -22.11
CA ALA A 116 23.97 -18.35 -23.38
C ALA A 116 23.86 -17.35 -24.55
N ALA A 117 22.83 -16.51 -24.56
CA ALA A 117 22.62 -15.45 -25.55
C ALA A 117 23.45 -14.19 -25.29
N GLY A 118 24.22 -14.13 -24.21
CA GLY A 118 24.98 -12.95 -23.80
C GLY A 118 24.12 -11.77 -23.35
N ALA A 119 22.84 -12.01 -23.02
CA ALA A 119 21.94 -10.98 -22.50
C ALA A 119 22.18 -10.72 -21.01
N LEU A 120 22.67 -11.72 -20.26
CA LEU A 120 23.04 -11.63 -18.84
C LEU A 120 24.36 -12.34 -18.55
N THR A 121 25.01 -11.98 -17.46
CA THR A 121 26.10 -12.76 -16.88
C THR A 121 25.54 -13.84 -15.94
N GLU A 122 26.30 -14.91 -15.70
CA GLU A 122 25.92 -15.98 -14.78
C GLU A 122 25.72 -15.47 -13.36
N GLU A 123 26.63 -14.62 -12.87
CA GLU A 123 26.56 -13.97 -11.55
C GLU A 123 25.27 -13.15 -11.38
N LYS A 124 24.91 -12.34 -12.38
CA LYS A 124 23.66 -11.57 -12.33
C LYS A 124 22.43 -12.46 -12.35
N LEU A 125 22.46 -13.54 -13.13
CA LEU A 125 21.34 -14.48 -13.18
C LEU A 125 21.12 -15.17 -11.83
N LEU A 126 22.19 -15.62 -11.18
CA LEU A 126 22.12 -16.25 -9.86
C LEU A 126 21.54 -15.28 -8.83
N ALA A 127 22.05 -14.06 -8.78
CA ALA A 127 21.62 -13.04 -7.84
C ALA A 127 20.14 -12.64 -7.97
N ILE A 128 19.58 -12.65 -9.19
CA ILE A 128 18.16 -12.35 -9.41
C ILE A 128 17.26 -13.58 -9.28
N SER A 129 17.81 -14.79 -9.23
CA SER A 129 17.05 -16.05 -9.40
C SER A 129 15.93 -16.21 -8.37
N SER A 130 16.16 -15.80 -7.13
CA SER A 130 15.20 -15.81 -6.03
C SER A 130 13.97 -14.95 -6.30
N PHE A 131 14.10 -13.91 -7.13
CA PHE A 131 13.01 -13.02 -7.53
C PHE A 131 12.26 -13.49 -8.78
N LEU A 132 12.76 -14.50 -9.49
CA LEU A 132 12.19 -14.93 -10.77
C LEU A 132 11.10 -15.98 -10.58
N ILE A 133 9.98 -15.79 -11.29
CA ILE A 133 8.98 -16.84 -11.48
C ILE A 133 9.33 -17.56 -12.77
N VAL A 134 9.79 -18.81 -12.66
CA VAL A 134 10.04 -19.66 -13.83
C VAL A 134 8.70 -20.02 -14.48
N GLY A 135 8.33 -19.25 -15.49
CA GLY A 135 7.18 -19.57 -16.34
C GLY A 135 7.46 -20.84 -17.12
N ARG A 136 6.62 -21.87 -16.97
CA ARG A 136 6.59 -22.97 -17.94
C ARG A 136 6.14 -22.41 -19.28
N ARG A 137 6.65 -22.95 -20.40
CA ARG A 137 6.14 -22.64 -21.76
C ARG A 137 4.63 -22.65 -21.70
N ALA A 138 4.03 -21.48 -21.95
CA ALA A 138 2.60 -21.26 -21.72
C ALA A 138 1.85 -22.49 -22.27
N PRO A 139 1.14 -23.25 -21.41
CA PRO A 139 0.26 -24.27 -21.93
C PRO A 139 -0.78 -23.57 -22.84
N SER A 140 -1.54 -24.35 -23.61
CA SER A 140 -2.65 -23.89 -24.48
C SER A 140 -3.27 -22.55 -24.04
N LYS A 141 -3.64 -21.66 -24.99
CA LYS A 141 -4.15 -20.28 -24.80
C LYS A 141 -5.22 -20.10 -23.69
N TYR A 142 -5.80 -21.19 -23.20
CA TYR A 142 -6.87 -21.24 -22.21
C TYR A 142 -6.58 -22.06 -20.94
N GLU A 143 -5.37 -22.59 -20.73
CA GLU A 143 -5.09 -23.36 -19.51
C GLU A 143 -4.84 -22.41 -18.33
N PRO A 144 -5.66 -22.46 -17.27
CA PRO A 144 -5.46 -21.64 -16.10
C PRO A 144 -4.23 -22.16 -15.32
N HIS A 145 -3.36 -21.25 -14.92
CA HIS A 145 -2.23 -21.54 -14.04
C HIS A 145 -2.21 -20.55 -12.88
N GLY A 146 -1.58 -20.92 -11.78
CA GLY A 146 -1.64 -20.12 -10.57
C GLY A 146 -1.04 -20.82 -9.38
N PHE A 147 -1.26 -20.25 -8.20
CA PHE A 147 -0.89 -20.85 -6.93
C PHE A 147 -2.00 -20.69 -5.91
N VAL A 148 -1.99 -21.59 -4.93
CA VAL A 148 -2.71 -21.44 -3.67
C VAL A 148 -1.70 -21.72 -2.57
N ARG A 149 -1.52 -20.76 -1.67
CA ARG A 149 -0.64 -20.83 -0.50
C ARG A 149 -1.49 -20.69 0.74
N VAL A 150 -1.35 -21.64 1.66
CA VAL A 150 -1.91 -21.56 3.00
C VAL A 150 -0.74 -21.60 3.97
N PHE A 151 -0.71 -20.66 4.89
CA PHE A 151 0.38 -20.53 5.86
C PHE A 151 -0.20 -20.23 7.23
N THR A 152 0.46 -20.76 8.25
CA THR A 152 0.08 -20.61 9.65
C THR A 152 1.33 -20.58 10.50
N ARG A 153 1.20 -20.06 11.71
CA ARG A 153 2.29 -19.94 12.68
C ARG A 153 1.71 -19.99 14.08
N GLY A 154 2.50 -20.45 15.04
CA GLY A 154 2.04 -20.50 16.42
C GLY A 154 3.20 -20.67 17.40
N THR A 155 2.95 -20.30 18.64
CA THR A 155 3.82 -20.53 19.79
C THR A 155 3.10 -21.40 20.81
N GLN A 156 3.83 -21.89 21.82
CA GLN A 156 3.23 -22.66 22.92
C GLN A 156 2.26 -21.84 23.78
N ALA A 157 2.32 -20.50 23.71
CA ALA A 157 1.42 -19.61 24.42
C ALA A 157 0.09 -19.40 23.68
N ASP A 158 -0.01 -19.78 22.39
CA ASP A 158 -1.28 -19.68 21.66
C ASP A 158 -2.30 -20.70 22.19
N ARG A 159 -3.33 -20.20 22.88
CA ARG A 159 -4.41 -21.02 23.47
C ARG A 159 -5.61 -21.21 22.54
N THR A 160 -5.63 -20.49 21.42
CA THR A 160 -6.70 -20.49 20.41
C THR A 160 -6.19 -21.05 19.08
N VAL A 161 -7.05 -21.12 18.07
CA VAL A 161 -6.64 -21.45 16.69
C VAL A 161 -5.47 -20.54 16.30
N PRO A 162 -4.37 -21.05 15.72
CA PRO A 162 -3.27 -20.20 15.29
C PRO A 162 -3.73 -19.24 14.18
N PRO A 163 -3.05 -18.11 13.96
CA PRO A 163 -3.31 -17.27 12.80
C PRO A 163 -3.12 -18.08 11.52
N VAL A 164 -4.06 -17.94 10.59
CA VAL A 164 -4.04 -18.63 9.29
C VAL A 164 -4.17 -17.58 8.19
N GLY A 165 -3.24 -17.58 7.25
CA GLY A 165 -3.28 -16.79 6.03
C GLY A 165 -3.48 -17.69 4.81
N LEU A 166 -4.26 -17.21 3.86
CA LEU A 166 -4.49 -17.84 2.55
C LEU A 166 -4.21 -16.80 1.47
N ARG A 167 -3.49 -17.21 0.45
CA ARG A 167 -3.29 -16.44 -0.78
C ARG A 167 -3.52 -17.34 -1.99
N ALA A 168 -4.33 -16.88 -2.92
CA ALA A 168 -4.55 -17.58 -4.16
C ALA A 168 -4.49 -16.59 -5.33
N ARG A 169 -3.80 -16.99 -6.39
CA ARG A 169 -3.71 -16.24 -7.65
C ARG A 169 -3.88 -17.19 -8.81
N VAL A 170 -4.75 -16.84 -9.74
CA VAL A 170 -5.00 -17.62 -10.95
C VAL A 170 -4.94 -16.69 -12.15
N ARG A 171 -4.20 -17.11 -13.17
CA ARG A 171 -4.11 -16.47 -14.47
C ARG A 171 -4.75 -17.36 -15.53
N ALA A 172 -5.71 -16.82 -16.25
CA ALA A 172 -6.41 -17.50 -17.32
C ALA A 172 -6.01 -16.88 -18.67
N GLY A 173 -5.29 -17.65 -19.48
CA GLY A 173 -4.66 -17.14 -20.70
C GLY A 173 -3.60 -16.09 -20.43
N LYS A 174 -3.41 -15.14 -21.36
CA LYS A 174 -2.39 -14.08 -21.23
C LYS A 174 -2.90 -12.83 -20.53
N GLU A 175 -4.21 -12.63 -20.48
CA GLU A 175 -4.81 -11.31 -20.24
C GLU A 175 -5.49 -11.21 -18.87
N LEU A 176 -6.13 -12.29 -18.40
CA LEU A 176 -6.94 -12.27 -17.20
C LEU A 176 -6.17 -12.84 -16.00
N THR A 177 -6.10 -12.08 -14.91
CA THR A 177 -5.54 -12.52 -13.63
C THR A 177 -6.53 -12.20 -12.52
N ALA A 178 -6.81 -13.15 -11.64
CA ALA A 178 -7.60 -12.95 -10.43
C ALA A 178 -6.78 -13.37 -9.21
N GLY A 179 -6.97 -12.69 -8.09
CA GLY A 179 -6.29 -13.00 -6.85
C GLY A 179 -7.14 -12.70 -5.63
N VAL A 180 -6.87 -13.39 -4.54
CA VAL A 180 -7.51 -13.21 -3.24
C VAL A 180 -6.50 -13.48 -2.13
N ALA A 181 -6.57 -12.68 -1.07
CA ALA A 181 -5.92 -12.96 0.20
C ALA A 181 -6.93 -12.90 1.33
N ALA A 182 -6.89 -13.91 2.19
CA ALA A 182 -7.77 -14.08 3.33
C ALA A 182 -6.96 -14.42 4.59
N THR A 183 -7.44 -14.01 5.76
CA THR A 183 -6.77 -14.28 7.03
C THR A 183 -7.78 -14.50 8.15
N LEU A 184 -7.41 -15.33 9.13
CA LEU A 184 -8.07 -15.43 10.43
C LEU A 184 -7.28 -14.60 11.45
N THR A 185 -7.94 -13.59 12.02
CA THR A 185 -7.41 -12.76 13.11
C THR A 185 -8.05 -13.19 14.43
N ARG A 186 -7.41 -12.82 15.54
CA ARG A 186 -7.74 -13.22 16.92
C ARG A 186 -7.51 -12.08 17.90
N LEU A 187 -6.50 -11.25 17.60
CA LEU A 187 -6.02 -10.18 18.46
C LEU A 187 -6.69 -8.84 18.15
N ARG A 188 -7.53 -8.80 17.11
CA ARG A 188 -8.24 -7.59 16.68
C ARG A 188 -9.56 -7.45 17.44
N VAL A 189 -9.84 -6.23 17.91
CA VAL A 189 -11.15 -5.87 18.47
C VAL A 189 -12.25 -5.95 17.40
N GLY A 190 -13.49 -6.23 17.80
CA GLY A 190 -14.63 -6.28 16.90
C GLY A 190 -15.29 -4.92 16.68
N ASP A 191 -16.61 -4.90 16.48
CA ASP A 191 -17.34 -3.71 16.08
C ASP A 191 -17.27 -2.60 17.13
N VAL A 192 -17.05 -1.38 16.63
CA VAL A 192 -16.89 -0.18 17.46
C VAL A 192 -18.12 0.71 17.35
N THR A 193 -18.63 1.15 18.49
CA THR A 193 -19.80 2.04 18.58
C THR A 193 -19.57 3.14 19.61
N TRP A 194 -20.13 4.33 19.40
CA TRP A 194 -20.10 5.39 20.41
C TRP A 194 -21.08 5.09 21.56
N ASP A 195 -20.66 5.28 22.81
CA ASP A 195 -21.53 5.26 23.98
C ASP A 195 -21.71 6.67 24.54
N PRO A 196 -22.90 7.29 24.38
CA PRO A 196 -23.14 8.64 24.86
C PRO A 196 -23.16 8.75 26.40
N ASN A 197 -23.27 7.64 27.14
CA ASN A 197 -23.22 7.70 28.61
C ASN A 197 -21.80 7.87 29.13
N ARG A 198 -20.80 7.37 28.38
CA ARG A 198 -19.37 7.44 28.71
C ARG A 198 -18.62 8.50 27.93
N ASP A 199 -19.24 9.07 26.89
CA ASP A 199 -18.59 9.97 25.94
C ASP A 199 -17.33 9.33 25.31
N ALA A 200 -17.44 8.03 25.01
CA ALA A 200 -16.33 7.16 24.64
C ALA A 200 -16.76 6.09 23.63
N PHE A 201 -15.80 5.34 23.09
CA PHE A 201 -16.07 4.19 22.24
C PHE A 201 -16.28 2.92 23.07
N LEU A 202 -17.19 2.05 22.63
CA LEU A 202 -17.28 0.65 23.02
C LEU A 202 -16.81 -0.21 21.85
N ALA A 203 -15.95 -1.18 22.11
CA ALA A 203 -15.52 -2.17 21.13
C ALA A 203 -15.84 -3.58 21.63
N ASP A 204 -16.24 -4.46 20.71
CA ASP A 204 -16.45 -5.88 21.04
C ASP A 204 -15.16 -6.55 21.51
N GLU A 205 -15.33 -7.60 22.33
CA GLU A 205 -14.23 -8.47 22.75
C GLU A 205 -13.44 -9.01 21.55
N ARG A 206 -12.13 -9.15 21.75
CA ARG A 206 -11.25 -9.81 20.78
C ARG A 206 -11.70 -11.26 20.55
N GLY A 207 -11.66 -11.71 19.30
CA GLY A 207 -12.10 -13.05 18.96
C GLY A 207 -11.64 -13.50 17.58
N VAL A 208 -11.89 -14.77 17.26
CA VAL A 208 -11.55 -15.33 15.95
C VAL A 208 -12.46 -14.71 14.89
N GLN A 209 -11.88 -13.94 13.97
CA GLN A 209 -12.59 -13.27 12.89
C GLN A 209 -11.97 -13.63 11.53
N ALA A 210 -12.81 -13.84 10.52
CA ALA A 210 -12.38 -14.11 9.15
C ALA A 210 -12.42 -12.82 8.31
N HIS A 211 -11.31 -12.51 7.65
CA HIS A 211 -11.20 -11.34 6.79
C HIS A 211 -10.75 -11.72 5.38
N VAL A 212 -11.28 -11.00 4.39
CA VAL A 212 -10.81 -11.03 3.00
C VAL A 212 -10.29 -9.63 2.64
N PRO A 213 -9.10 -9.25 3.14
CA PRO A 213 -8.57 -7.91 2.96
C PRO A 213 -8.20 -7.61 1.50
N LYS A 214 -7.96 -8.63 0.67
CA LYS A 214 -7.54 -8.48 -0.72
C LYS A 214 -8.35 -9.37 -1.65
N ALA A 215 -8.86 -8.80 -2.72
CA ALA A 215 -9.52 -9.53 -3.80
C ALA A 215 -9.51 -8.67 -5.05
N TYR A 216 -9.07 -9.20 -6.19
CA TYR A 216 -9.01 -8.44 -7.43
C TYR A 216 -9.21 -9.30 -8.68
N ILE A 217 -9.60 -8.63 -9.76
CA ILE A 217 -9.57 -9.14 -11.12
C ILE A 217 -8.90 -8.09 -11.99
N ARG A 218 -7.87 -8.49 -12.75
CA ARG A 218 -7.12 -7.67 -13.69
C ARG A 218 -7.25 -8.23 -15.09
N TYR A 219 -7.45 -7.33 -16.05
CA TYR A 219 -7.43 -7.57 -17.47
C TYR A 219 -6.35 -6.70 -18.13
N LYS A 220 -5.29 -7.34 -18.64
CA LYS A 220 -4.17 -6.65 -19.28
C LYS A 220 -3.98 -7.13 -20.72
N GLN A 221 -4.04 -6.19 -21.65
CA GLN A 221 -3.74 -6.33 -23.08
C GLN A 221 -2.72 -5.26 -23.50
N ASP A 222 -2.23 -5.34 -24.74
CA ASP A 222 -1.19 -4.45 -25.29
C ASP A 222 -1.51 -2.95 -25.16
N LYS A 223 -2.80 -2.57 -25.13
CA LYS A 223 -3.24 -1.17 -25.08
C LYS A 223 -4.12 -0.82 -23.89
N LEU A 224 -4.52 -1.80 -23.08
CA LEU A 224 -5.46 -1.60 -22.00
C LEU A 224 -5.03 -2.41 -20.78
N ASP A 225 -4.90 -1.74 -19.65
CA ASP A 225 -4.73 -2.37 -18.35
C ASP A 225 -5.88 -1.93 -17.46
N LEU A 226 -6.69 -2.87 -17.01
CA LEU A 226 -7.86 -2.64 -16.17
C LEU A 226 -7.78 -3.54 -14.95
N ILE A 227 -8.02 -2.99 -13.77
CA ILE A 227 -8.16 -3.77 -12.53
C ILE A 227 -9.39 -3.31 -11.77
N ALA A 228 -10.08 -4.27 -11.15
CA ALA A 228 -11.16 -4.05 -10.21
C ALA A 228 -10.89 -4.85 -8.93
N GLY A 229 -11.18 -4.25 -7.78
CA GLY A 229 -10.90 -4.83 -6.46
C GLY A 229 -9.69 -4.16 -5.80
N THR A 230 -8.81 -4.93 -5.18
CA THR A 230 -7.61 -4.40 -4.51
C THR A 230 -6.43 -4.28 -5.47
N TYR A 231 -5.83 -3.10 -5.49
CA TYR A 231 -4.71 -2.81 -6.38
C TYR A 231 -3.80 -1.76 -5.74
N ARG A 232 -2.63 -1.63 -6.35
CA ARG A 232 -1.69 -0.55 -6.08
C ARG A 232 -1.38 0.16 -7.39
N ILE A 233 -1.00 1.41 -7.30
CA ILE A 233 -0.66 2.25 -8.44
C ILE A 233 0.38 3.27 -8.02
N GLY A 234 1.31 3.58 -8.91
CA GLY A 234 2.35 4.58 -8.66
C GLY A 234 2.95 5.11 -9.95
N PHE A 235 3.45 6.34 -9.87
CA PHE A 235 4.04 7.09 -10.99
C PHE A 235 5.14 8.03 -10.49
N GLY A 236 5.99 8.49 -11.41
CA GLY A 236 6.80 9.70 -11.24
C GLY A 236 7.69 9.69 -10.00
N GLU A 237 8.51 8.64 -9.85
CA GLU A 237 9.51 8.53 -8.79
C GLU A 237 8.93 8.60 -7.36
N ARG A 238 7.65 8.24 -7.19
CA ARG A 238 6.96 8.14 -5.89
C ARG A 238 6.67 9.47 -5.19
N LEU A 239 6.98 10.62 -5.81
CA LEU A 239 6.91 11.92 -5.15
C LEU A 239 5.48 12.48 -4.99
N THR A 240 4.58 12.20 -5.93
CA THR A 240 3.22 12.76 -5.91
C THR A 240 2.18 11.79 -5.37
N PHE A 241 2.20 10.56 -5.88
CA PHE A 241 1.27 9.52 -5.47
C PHE A 241 1.87 8.15 -5.78
N ASP A 242 2.09 7.36 -4.75
CA ASP A 242 2.55 5.99 -4.87
C ASP A 242 1.98 5.11 -3.76
N THR A 243 1.47 3.96 -4.18
CA THR A 243 1.03 2.88 -3.29
C THR A 243 1.69 1.54 -3.68
N ALA A 244 2.52 1.52 -4.73
CA ALA A 244 3.10 0.32 -5.31
C ALA A 244 4.27 -0.24 -4.51
N THR A 245 4.90 0.56 -3.63
CA THR A 245 6.13 0.23 -2.87
C THR A 245 7.32 -0.21 -3.74
N ASP A 246 7.16 -0.18 -5.07
CA ASP A 246 8.24 -0.36 -6.03
C ASP A 246 9.08 0.91 -6.09
N TYR A 247 10.37 0.75 -6.39
CA TYR A 247 11.30 1.87 -6.46
C TYR A 247 11.02 2.81 -7.65
N THR A 248 10.70 2.27 -8.83
CA THR A 248 10.27 3.04 -10.02
C THR A 248 8.87 2.60 -10.47
N PRO A 249 7.82 2.99 -9.74
CA PRO A 249 6.49 2.52 -10.06
C PRO A 249 5.98 3.22 -11.32
N ASN A 250 5.41 2.44 -12.23
CA ASN A 250 4.82 2.93 -13.47
C ASN A 250 3.59 2.09 -13.83
N GLY A 251 2.42 2.54 -13.41
CA GLY A 251 1.15 1.91 -13.74
C GLY A 251 0.56 1.08 -12.61
N ILE A 252 -0.19 0.04 -12.97
CA ILE A 252 -1.06 -0.72 -12.07
C ILE A 252 -0.39 -2.02 -11.62
N TYR A 253 -0.45 -2.26 -10.31
CA TYR A 253 0.09 -3.43 -9.64
C TYR A 253 -1.01 -4.20 -8.91
N VAL A 254 -0.89 -5.53 -8.94
CA VAL A 254 -1.79 -6.41 -8.20
C VAL A 254 -1.47 -6.35 -6.71
N ASP A 255 -2.50 -6.44 -5.86
CA ASP A 255 -2.33 -6.42 -4.40
C ASP A 255 -3.08 -7.60 -3.77
N ASP A 256 -2.34 -8.66 -3.46
CA ASP A 256 -2.77 -9.84 -2.70
C ASP A 256 -1.84 -10.14 -1.52
N GLN A 257 -1.12 -9.12 -1.04
CA GLN A 257 -0.07 -9.28 -0.03
C GLN A 257 -0.65 -9.38 1.39
N LEU A 258 -0.13 -10.35 2.15
CA LEU A 258 -0.29 -10.44 3.60
C LEU A 258 1.10 -10.37 4.23
N SER A 259 1.23 -9.60 5.30
CA SER A 259 2.47 -9.44 6.06
C SER A 259 2.40 -10.23 7.37
N ARG A 260 3.57 -10.65 7.84
CA ARG A 260 3.74 -11.37 9.11
C ARG A 260 4.62 -10.53 10.03
N GLY A 261 4.19 -10.32 11.28
CA GLY A 261 5.01 -9.63 12.28
C GLY A 261 5.89 -10.64 13.03
N TYR A 262 7.21 -10.45 13.07
CA TYR A 262 8.12 -11.44 13.66
C TYR A 262 8.19 -11.38 15.19
N ASP A 263 7.94 -10.20 15.76
CA ASP A 263 7.89 -10.03 17.21
C ASP A 263 6.60 -10.62 17.80
N LEU A 264 6.70 -11.20 18.99
CA LEU A 264 5.50 -11.65 19.71
C LEU A 264 4.69 -10.45 20.20
N SER A 265 3.37 -10.57 20.13
CA SER A 265 2.44 -9.56 20.62
C SER A 265 1.97 -9.90 22.03
N ARG A 266 1.70 -8.89 22.86
CA ARG A 266 1.05 -9.12 24.16
C ARG A 266 -0.35 -9.68 23.96
N ASP A 267 -0.68 -10.72 24.71
CA ASP A 267 -2.03 -11.28 24.65
C ASP A 267 -3.04 -10.37 25.37
N CYS A 268 -2.72 -9.93 26.58
CA CYS A 268 -3.59 -9.06 27.35
C CYS A 268 -3.28 -7.57 27.11
N VAL A 269 -4.27 -6.82 26.64
CA VAL A 269 -4.17 -5.40 26.20
C VAL A 269 -5.21 -4.51 26.88
N GLU A 270 -5.75 -4.94 28.01
CA GLU A 270 -6.78 -4.24 28.78
C GLU A 270 -6.20 -3.44 29.96
N SER A 271 -6.58 -2.17 30.01
CA SER A 271 -6.32 -1.19 31.06
C SER A 271 -7.33 -1.34 32.22
N THR A 272 -7.11 -0.61 33.32
CA THR A 272 -8.02 -0.61 34.47
C THR A 272 -9.42 -0.11 34.09
N GLY A 273 -9.54 0.90 33.23
CA GLY A 273 -10.82 1.54 32.91
C GLY A 273 -11.62 1.93 34.15
N GLU A 274 -12.88 1.51 34.19
CA GLU A 274 -13.81 1.76 35.32
C GLU A 274 -13.64 0.76 36.47
N LEU A 275 -12.77 -0.24 36.34
CA LEU A 275 -12.58 -1.29 37.33
C LEU A 275 -11.68 -0.86 38.50
N ALA A 276 -11.69 -1.65 39.57
CA ALA A 276 -10.78 -1.44 40.70
C ALA A 276 -9.31 -1.81 40.38
N ALA A 277 -9.09 -2.67 39.38
CA ALA A 277 -7.77 -3.10 38.91
C ALA A 277 -7.85 -3.60 37.47
N SER A 278 -6.74 -3.48 36.72
CA SER A 278 -6.63 -4.00 35.35
C SER A 278 -6.79 -5.53 35.31
N PRO A 279 -7.55 -6.07 34.35
CA PRO A 279 -7.64 -7.50 34.08
C PRO A 279 -6.28 -8.11 33.72
N CYS A 280 -5.38 -7.33 33.11
CA CYS A 280 -4.03 -7.74 32.73
C CYS A 280 -3.01 -7.70 33.88
N GLY A 281 -3.43 -8.07 35.09
CA GLY A 281 -2.57 -8.15 36.26
C GLY A 281 -1.69 -9.41 36.29
N GLY A 282 -0.60 -9.37 37.06
CA GLY A 282 0.26 -10.53 37.31
C GLY A 282 0.93 -11.09 36.05
N ASP A 283 0.91 -12.41 35.89
CA ASP A 283 1.59 -13.13 34.80
C ASP A 283 0.97 -12.83 33.42
N LEU A 284 -0.33 -12.50 33.36
CA LEU A 284 -1.04 -12.20 32.10
C LEU A 284 -0.46 -10.97 31.37
N ARG A 285 0.19 -10.05 32.11
CA ARG A 285 0.87 -8.88 31.54
C ARG A 285 2.07 -9.25 30.68
N TYR A 286 2.68 -10.40 30.96
CA TYR A 286 3.91 -10.88 30.33
C TYR A 286 3.66 -12.11 29.44
N GLU A 287 2.39 -12.43 29.15
CA GLU A 287 2.05 -13.47 28.20
C GLU A 287 2.12 -12.91 26.76
N TYR A 288 2.96 -13.54 25.95
CA TYR A 288 3.24 -13.14 24.58
C TYR A 288 2.81 -14.25 23.62
N VAL A 289 1.97 -13.89 22.66
CA VAL A 289 1.36 -14.80 21.68
C VAL A 289 1.82 -14.44 20.27
N THR A 290 1.57 -15.35 19.32
CA THR A 290 1.89 -15.09 17.93
C THR A 290 1.00 -13.98 17.37
N PRO A 291 1.53 -12.95 16.71
CA PRO A 291 0.67 -11.92 16.11
C PRO A 291 -0.15 -12.50 14.95
N ASP A 292 -1.28 -11.88 14.67
CA ASP A 292 -2.05 -12.19 13.47
C ASP A 292 -1.31 -11.72 12.21
N PHE A 293 -1.72 -12.25 11.04
CA PHE A 293 -1.29 -11.68 9.76
C PHE A 293 -1.89 -10.30 9.59
N SER A 294 -1.04 -9.34 9.23
CA SER A 294 -1.44 -7.99 8.88
C SER A 294 -1.47 -7.84 7.36
N TRP A 295 -1.97 -6.71 6.88
CA TRP A 295 -1.90 -6.36 5.47
C TRP A 295 -1.68 -4.86 5.33
N SER A 296 -0.84 -4.50 4.38
CA SER A 296 -0.75 -3.12 3.92
C SER A 296 -2.07 -2.71 3.27
N GLU A 297 -2.45 -1.46 3.44
CA GLU A 297 -3.74 -0.95 3.00
C GLU A 297 -3.59 -0.17 1.68
N GLY A 298 -3.65 -0.87 0.53
CA GLY A 298 -3.55 -0.31 -0.82
C GLY A 298 -4.80 0.48 -1.25
N LEU A 299 -5.18 0.36 -2.53
CA LEU A 299 -6.43 0.92 -3.06
C LEU A 299 -7.46 -0.19 -3.27
N ARG A 300 -8.75 0.15 -3.14
CA ARG A 300 -9.88 -0.74 -3.38
C ARG A 300 -10.92 -0.05 -4.24
N GLY A 301 -11.04 -0.48 -5.49
CA GLY A 301 -11.92 0.17 -6.46
C GLY A 301 -11.60 -0.25 -7.88
N VAL A 302 -11.41 0.73 -8.77
CA VAL A 302 -11.13 0.49 -10.19
C VAL A 302 -9.98 1.38 -10.66
N ALA A 303 -9.05 0.82 -11.40
CA ALA A 303 -8.07 1.59 -12.17
C ALA A 303 -8.02 1.09 -13.62
N ALA A 304 -7.77 2.04 -14.52
CA ALA A 304 -7.62 1.77 -15.94
C ALA A 304 -6.48 2.62 -16.51
N GLY A 305 -5.77 2.07 -17.48
CA GLY A 305 -4.78 2.85 -18.22
C GLY A 305 -4.38 2.26 -19.55
N THR A 306 -3.57 3.04 -20.25
CA THR A 306 -3.05 2.74 -21.58
C THR A 306 -1.68 3.40 -21.75
N GLU A 307 -0.76 2.74 -22.44
CA GLU A 307 0.65 3.17 -22.53
C GLU A 307 1.11 3.53 -23.94
N GLN A 308 0.22 3.32 -24.92
CA GLN A 308 0.56 3.35 -26.34
C GLN A 308 -0.45 4.17 -27.16
N ILE A 309 -0.84 5.34 -26.67
CA ILE A 309 -1.60 6.29 -27.50
C ILE A 309 -0.58 7.05 -28.38
N PRO A 310 -0.56 6.87 -29.71
CA PRO A 310 0.36 7.61 -30.57
C PRO A 310 0.02 9.10 -30.56
N LEU A 311 1.01 9.97 -30.33
CA LEU A 311 0.82 11.42 -30.33
C LEU A 311 2.02 12.11 -30.97
N GLY A 312 1.86 12.58 -32.22
CA GLY A 312 2.96 13.19 -32.97
C GLY A 312 4.09 12.19 -33.24
N GLN A 313 5.31 12.54 -32.82
CA GLN A 313 6.48 11.64 -32.89
C GLN A 313 6.65 10.78 -31.63
N GLY A 314 5.86 11.04 -30.59
CA GLY A 314 5.93 10.37 -29.30
C GLY A 314 4.74 9.45 -29.02
N ARG A 315 4.67 9.01 -27.76
CA ARG A 315 3.54 8.25 -27.22
C ARG A 315 3.04 8.91 -25.95
N LEU A 316 1.74 8.79 -25.72
CA LEU A 316 1.07 9.23 -24.51
C LEU A 316 0.66 7.99 -23.71
N GLN A 317 0.97 8.04 -22.42
CA GLN A 317 0.51 7.12 -21.40
C GLN A 317 -0.52 7.86 -20.54
N ALA A 318 -1.64 7.20 -20.27
CA ALA A 318 -2.72 7.77 -19.47
C ALA A 318 -3.27 6.72 -18.51
N TYR A 319 -3.39 7.08 -17.25
CA TYR A 319 -3.97 6.26 -16.20
C TYR A 319 -5.01 7.07 -15.42
N GLY A 320 -6.07 6.41 -14.99
CA GLY A 320 -7.07 6.94 -14.08
C GLY A 320 -7.46 5.87 -13.07
N TRP A 321 -7.70 6.29 -11.83
CA TRP A 321 -8.06 5.37 -10.75
C TRP A 321 -9.03 6.01 -9.77
N GLY A 322 -9.84 5.16 -9.14
CA GLY A 322 -10.77 5.53 -8.09
C GLY A 322 -10.85 4.43 -7.03
N SER A 323 -10.82 4.83 -5.77
CA SER A 323 -10.83 3.94 -4.62
C SER A 323 -11.89 4.39 -3.61
N TYR A 324 -12.60 3.42 -3.05
CA TYR A 324 -13.46 3.61 -1.89
C TYR A 324 -13.21 2.46 -0.92
N GLN A 325 -12.75 2.78 0.29
CA GLN A 325 -12.52 1.76 1.30
C GLN A 325 -12.76 2.29 2.70
N HIS A 326 -13.27 1.41 3.53
CA HIS A 326 -13.27 1.62 4.95
C HIS A 326 -11.86 1.40 5.48
N ARG A 327 -11.50 2.21 6.47
CA ARG A 327 -10.17 2.35 7.01
C ARG A 327 -10.25 2.15 8.50
N SER A 328 -9.22 1.48 9.00
CA SER A 328 -9.02 1.31 10.44
C SER A 328 -8.02 2.34 10.92
N ILE A 329 -8.17 2.79 12.16
CA ILE A 329 -7.31 3.81 12.74
C ILE A 329 -6.87 3.37 14.13
N TYR A 330 -5.63 3.71 14.46
CA TYR A 330 -5.10 3.48 15.80
C TYR A 330 -5.85 4.38 16.80
N GLN A 331 -6.28 3.83 17.94
CA GLN A 331 -7.19 4.54 18.86
C GLN A 331 -6.68 5.93 19.28
N TYR A 332 -5.36 6.06 19.49
CA TYR A 332 -4.77 7.32 19.93
C TYR A 332 -4.61 8.34 18.81
N GLU A 333 -4.79 7.96 17.53
CA GLU A 333 -4.78 8.89 16.39
C GLU A 333 -6.12 9.62 16.19
N ILE A 334 -7.13 9.35 17.02
CA ILE A 334 -8.44 10.00 16.94
C ILE A 334 -8.43 11.27 17.79
N ALA A 335 -9.03 12.34 17.28
CA ALA A 335 -9.27 13.59 17.99
C ALA A 335 -10.76 13.97 17.95
N ASN A 336 -11.30 14.52 19.04
CA ASN A 336 -12.65 15.10 19.04
C ASN A 336 -12.58 16.63 18.84
N ARG A 337 -12.75 17.07 17.60
CA ARG A 337 -12.71 18.48 17.19
C ARG A 337 -14.04 19.22 17.36
N ALA A 338 -14.82 18.81 18.35
CA ALA A 338 -15.96 19.58 18.80
C ALA A 338 -15.51 20.96 19.28
N ALA A 339 -16.31 21.98 18.96
CA ALA A 339 -15.97 23.35 19.31
C ALA A 339 -15.89 23.49 20.84
N GLY A 340 -14.75 23.98 21.35
CA GLY A 340 -14.50 24.10 22.78
C GLY A 340 -14.04 22.82 23.49
N VAL A 341 -13.83 21.72 22.76
CA VAL A 341 -13.17 20.50 23.25
C VAL A 341 -11.73 20.48 22.72
N CYS A 342 -11.56 20.38 21.40
CA CYS A 342 -10.26 20.43 20.75
C CYS A 342 -10.33 21.19 19.41
N ASP A 343 -10.19 22.51 19.46
CA ASP A 343 -10.31 23.34 18.25
C ASP A 343 -9.14 23.12 17.28
N ASP A 344 -7.92 22.94 17.80
CA ASP A 344 -6.71 22.58 17.03
C ASP A 344 -6.01 21.38 17.70
N PRO A 345 -5.94 20.21 17.05
CA PRO A 345 -5.27 19.03 17.60
C PRO A 345 -3.77 19.25 17.88
N ARG A 346 -3.16 20.29 17.29
CA ARG A 346 -1.76 20.72 17.49
C ARG A 346 -1.45 21.37 18.82
N ASP A 347 -2.44 21.56 19.67
CA ASP A 347 -2.25 22.13 21.00
C ASP A 347 -1.95 21.04 22.03
N ASP A 348 -0.68 20.64 22.12
CA ASP A 348 -0.18 19.67 23.11
C ASP A 348 -0.47 20.08 24.57
N GLY A 349 -0.81 21.35 24.83
CA GLY A 349 -1.17 21.86 26.15
C GLY A 349 -2.62 21.59 26.55
N ASN A 350 -3.48 21.19 25.60
CA ASN A 350 -4.90 20.96 25.84
C ASN A 350 -5.18 19.47 26.09
N ALA A 351 -5.36 19.09 27.35
CA ALA A 351 -5.73 17.73 27.72
C ALA A 351 -7.05 17.24 27.09
N ALA A 352 -7.95 18.15 26.69
CA ALA A 352 -9.19 17.79 26.01
C ALA A 352 -9.00 17.40 24.54
N CYS A 353 -7.78 17.55 23.99
CA CYS A 353 -7.39 17.01 22.68
C CYS A 353 -6.96 15.54 22.74
N ALA A 354 -6.94 14.91 23.92
CA ALA A 354 -6.68 13.48 24.03
C ALA A 354 -7.70 12.66 23.23
N ALA A 355 -7.25 11.51 22.73
CA ALA A 355 -8.13 10.58 22.04
C ALA A 355 -9.23 10.06 23.00
N PRO A 356 -10.47 9.87 22.51
CA PRO A 356 -11.52 9.26 23.30
C PRO A 356 -11.12 7.87 23.79
N ASP A 357 -11.54 7.54 25.01
CA ASP A 357 -11.31 6.21 25.58
C ASP A 357 -12.07 5.14 24.77
N VAL A 358 -11.55 3.91 24.85
CA VAL A 358 -12.16 2.74 24.19
C VAL A 358 -12.38 1.68 25.25
N TYR A 359 -13.63 1.42 25.58
CA TYR A 359 -14.04 0.44 26.58
C TYR A 359 -14.40 -0.90 25.94
N VAL A 360 -14.22 -1.98 26.70
CA VAL A 360 -14.74 -3.30 26.32
C VAL A 360 -16.25 -3.29 26.44
N ARG A 361 -16.97 -3.75 25.41
CA ARG A 361 -18.45 -3.80 25.44
C ARG A 361 -18.92 -4.77 26.53
N PRO A 362 -19.72 -4.34 27.53
CA PRO A 362 -20.23 -5.24 28.56
C PRO A 362 -21.25 -6.24 27.98
N GLY A 363 -21.13 -7.53 28.31
CA GLY A 363 -22.03 -8.59 27.85
C GLY A 363 -23.42 -8.61 28.51
N GLY A 364 -23.85 -7.52 29.15
CA GLY A 364 -25.05 -7.47 29.99
C GLY A 364 -25.57 -6.05 30.19
N ASP A 365 -25.59 -5.57 31.43
CA ASP A 365 -25.98 -4.19 31.75
C ASP A 365 -25.04 -3.20 31.02
N PRO A 366 -25.56 -2.33 30.13
CA PRO A 366 -24.74 -1.36 29.41
C PRO A 366 -23.97 -0.39 30.31
N LEU A 367 -24.43 -0.18 31.55
CA LEU A 367 -23.81 0.72 32.53
C LEU A 367 -22.88 -0.02 33.52
N ALA A 368 -22.67 -1.33 33.35
CA ALA A 368 -21.74 -2.06 34.18
C ALA A 368 -20.31 -1.52 34.00
N PRO A 369 -19.54 -1.34 35.10
CA PRO A 369 -18.13 -0.98 35.01
C PRO A 369 -17.34 -1.96 34.15
N THR A 370 -16.53 -1.45 33.23
CA THR A 370 -15.81 -2.26 32.24
C THR A 370 -14.35 -1.79 32.08
N PRO A 371 -13.40 -2.67 31.71
CA PRO A 371 -12.04 -2.25 31.43
C PRO A 371 -11.96 -1.49 30.10
N GLU A 372 -10.81 -0.85 29.88
CA GLU A 372 -10.49 -0.17 28.63
C GLU A 372 -9.54 -1.00 27.77
N TYR A 373 -9.64 -0.85 26.46
CA TYR A 373 -8.62 -1.28 25.53
C TYR A 373 -7.45 -0.29 25.48
N ALA A 374 -6.24 -0.83 25.46
CA ALA A 374 -5.03 -0.07 25.20
C ALA A 374 -4.37 -0.54 23.90
N TYR A 375 -3.76 0.40 23.18
CA TYR A 375 -2.95 0.14 21.99
C TYR A 375 -3.68 -0.64 20.88
N GLN A 376 -4.98 -0.38 20.67
CA GLN A 376 -5.78 -1.05 19.65
C GLN A 376 -5.95 -0.23 18.38
N THR A 377 -6.05 -0.95 17.27
CA THR A 377 -6.52 -0.40 15.99
C THR A 377 -8.00 -0.68 15.85
N LEU A 378 -8.79 0.39 15.84
CA LEU A 378 -10.24 0.35 15.75
C LEU A 378 -10.66 0.08 14.29
N PRO A 379 -11.42 -1.00 14.03
CA PRO A 379 -11.84 -1.35 12.68
C PRO A 379 -12.87 -0.35 12.12
N GLU A 380 -12.80 -0.12 10.80
CA GLU A 380 -13.88 0.50 10.02
C GLU A 380 -14.35 1.88 10.54
N MET A 381 -13.46 2.66 11.15
CA MET A 381 -13.82 3.94 11.79
C MET A 381 -14.18 5.05 10.80
N PHE A 382 -13.59 5.02 9.61
CA PHE A 382 -13.88 6.00 8.56
C PHE A 382 -13.79 5.37 7.17
N ALA A 383 -14.44 5.99 6.19
CA ALA A 383 -14.29 5.67 4.78
C ALA A 383 -13.44 6.73 4.08
N GLU A 384 -12.56 6.29 3.20
CA GLU A 384 -11.80 7.15 2.29
C GLU A 384 -12.32 6.97 0.87
N SER A 385 -12.63 8.10 0.21
CA SER A 385 -12.87 8.17 -1.23
C SER A 385 -11.70 8.88 -1.89
N LEU A 386 -11.04 8.22 -2.84
CA LEU A 386 -9.87 8.74 -3.54
C LEU A 386 -10.05 8.62 -5.05
N VAL A 387 -9.63 9.65 -5.79
CA VAL A 387 -9.58 9.64 -7.25
C VAL A 387 -8.27 10.28 -7.72
N GLY A 388 -7.70 9.77 -8.80
CA GLY A 388 -6.51 10.36 -9.39
C GLY A 388 -6.31 10.00 -10.85
N GLY A 389 -5.33 10.67 -11.45
CA GLY A 389 -4.92 10.44 -12.83
C GLY A 389 -3.45 10.76 -13.03
N ASN A 390 -2.86 10.07 -14.00
CA ASN A 390 -1.52 10.34 -14.51
C ASN A 390 -1.58 10.47 -16.04
N LEU A 391 -0.87 11.47 -16.56
CA LEU A 391 -0.70 11.67 -17.98
C LEU A 391 0.78 11.90 -18.27
N THR A 392 1.40 11.02 -19.05
CA THR A 392 2.82 11.10 -19.37
C THR A 392 3.04 11.06 -20.87
N TYR A 393 3.71 12.08 -21.41
CA TYR A 393 4.14 12.13 -22.80
C TYR A 393 5.60 11.73 -22.90
N PHE A 394 5.89 10.75 -23.75
CA PHE A 394 7.23 10.27 -24.06
C PHE A 394 7.61 10.75 -25.46
N ALA A 395 8.58 11.65 -25.57
CA ALA A 395 9.15 12.08 -26.84
C ALA A 395 10.12 11.02 -27.41
N ALA A 396 10.82 10.34 -26.51
CA ALA A 396 11.70 9.21 -26.81
C ALA A 396 11.52 8.11 -25.74
N ARG A 397 12.40 7.09 -25.75
CA ARG A 397 12.35 6.03 -24.72
C ARG A 397 12.66 6.53 -23.31
N ARG A 398 13.45 7.59 -23.20
CA ARG A 398 13.93 8.15 -21.92
C ARG A 398 13.45 9.58 -21.70
N ASP A 399 13.22 10.33 -22.78
CA ASP A 399 12.72 11.70 -22.70
C ASP A 399 11.21 11.71 -22.44
N PHE A 400 10.79 12.13 -21.25
CA PHE A 400 9.37 12.21 -20.89
C PHE A 400 9.00 13.42 -20.02
N ILE A 401 7.73 13.78 -20.09
CA ILE A 401 7.07 14.73 -19.19
C ILE A 401 5.75 14.14 -18.70
N GLY A 402 5.62 13.99 -17.39
CA GLY A 402 4.46 13.43 -16.71
C GLY A 402 3.81 14.41 -15.76
N VAL A 403 2.48 14.36 -15.66
CA VAL A 403 1.69 15.06 -14.64
C VAL A 403 0.87 14.02 -13.90
N THR A 404 1.00 14.01 -12.57
CA THR A 404 0.20 13.16 -11.68
C THR A 404 -0.63 14.06 -10.77
N ALA A 405 -1.90 13.72 -10.57
CA ALA A 405 -2.78 14.43 -9.64
C ALA A 405 -3.70 13.44 -8.93
N TYR A 406 -3.98 13.70 -7.65
CA TYR A 406 -5.01 12.97 -6.92
C TYR A 406 -5.75 13.89 -5.94
N GLY A 407 -6.95 13.48 -5.57
CA GLY A 407 -7.73 14.08 -4.49
C GLY A 407 -8.45 13.00 -3.71
N ALA A 408 -8.56 13.21 -2.41
CA ALA A 408 -9.19 12.30 -1.48
C ALA A 408 -10.06 13.05 -0.47
N THR A 409 -11.07 12.35 0.04
CA THR A 409 -11.92 12.82 1.14
C THR A 409 -12.18 11.69 2.11
N THR A 410 -12.23 12.06 3.39
CA THR A 410 -12.48 11.14 4.51
C THR A 410 -13.86 11.40 5.09
N GLN A 411 -14.58 10.35 5.44
CA GLN A 411 -15.88 10.39 6.10
C GLN A 411 -15.87 9.44 7.30
N TRP A 412 -16.04 9.96 8.51
CA TRP A 412 -16.19 9.13 9.71
C TRP A 412 -17.49 8.32 9.65
N LEU A 413 -17.39 7.05 10.01
CA LEU A 413 -18.49 6.07 9.96
C LEU A 413 -19.11 5.81 11.34
N ALA A 414 -18.38 6.13 12.41
CA ALA A 414 -18.92 6.04 13.77
C ALA A 414 -20.12 6.98 13.93
N ASP A 415 -21.24 6.44 14.42
CA ASP A 415 -22.44 7.20 14.73
C ASP A 415 -22.24 7.98 16.02
N THR A 416 -21.79 9.23 15.92
CA THR A 416 -21.54 10.10 17.05
C THR A 416 -22.61 11.19 17.17
N PRO A 417 -22.91 11.65 18.40
CA PRO A 417 -23.73 12.84 18.62
C PRO A 417 -23.25 14.08 17.84
N GLN A 418 -24.14 15.06 17.60
CA GLN A 418 -23.83 16.25 16.79
C GLN A 418 -22.74 17.14 17.40
N ASP A 419 -22.58 17.07 18.71
CA ASP A 419 -21.57 17.74 19.51
C ASP A 419 -20.23 16.98 19.56
N VAL A 420 -20.13 15.81 18.94
CA VAL A 420 -18.88 15.06 18.77
C VAL A 420 -18.45 15.15 17.31
N ARG A 421 -17.22 15.60 17.07
CA ARG A 421 -16.69 15.78 15.71
C ARG A 421 -15.35 15.09 15.59
N LEU A 422 -15.37 13.83 15.18
CA LEU A 422 -14.15 13.05 14.99
C LEU A 422 -13.27 13.65 13.88
N ASP A 423 -11.98 13.68 14.14
CA ASP A 423 -10.90 14.00 13.20
C ASP A 423 -9.64 13.24 13.64
N THR A 424 -8.53 13.49 12.97
CA THR A 424 -7.24 12.84 13.23
C THR A 424 -6.32 13.74 14.07
N GLN A 425 -5.43 13.12 14.84
CA GLN A 425 -4.33 13.82 15.50
C GLN A 425 -3.27 14.29 14.49
N GLU A 426 -2.45 15.29 14.81
CA GLU A 426 -1.46 15.83 13.86
C GLU A 426 -0.36 14.86 13.44
N TRP A 427 -0.05 13.90 14.30
CA TRP A 427 0.97 12.90 14.12
C TRP A 427 0.39 11.64 13.47
N SER A 428 -0.93 11.59 13.24
CA SER A 428 -1.52 10.57 12.41
C SER A 428 -0.97 10.69 10.99
N ARG A 429 -0.78 9.54 10.34
CA ARG A 429 -0.48 9.47 8.91
C ARG A 429 -1.62 10.02 8.04
N TRP A 430 -2.81 10.19 8.61
CA TRP A 430 -4.00 10.68 7.93
C TRP A 430 -4.14 12.19 8.13
N PRO A 431 -4.48 12.95 7.07
CA PRO A 431 -4.56 14.40 7.17
C PRO A 431 -5.84 14.89 7.86
N ILE A 432 -5.66 15.90 8.72
CA ILE A 432 -6.73 16.63 9.43
C ILE A 432 -7.69 17.30 8.44
N GLY A 433 -8.99 17.31 8.76
CA GLY A 433 -10.00 18.08 8.00
C GLY A 433 -10.58 17.35 6.78
N GLY A 434 -10.22 16.09 6.60
CA GLY A 434 -10.89 15.14 5.71
C GLY A 434 -10.55 15.24 4.23
N ARG A 435 -10.46 16.44 3.64
CA ARG A 435 -10.15 16.63 2.21
C ARG A 435 -8.68 16.99 1.98
N HIS A 436 -8.04 16.27 1.08
CA HIS A 436 -6.63 16.47 0.75
C HIS A 436 -6.32 16.00 -0.68
N GLY A 437 -5.15 16.37 -1.21
CA GLY A 437 -4.72 16.00 -2.55
C GLY A 437 -3.43 16.70 -2.94
N ALA A 438 -2.81 16.24 -4.01
CA ALA A 438 -1.62 16.85 -4.56
C ALA A 438 -1.56 16.73 -6.08
N VAL A 439 -0.75 17.60 -6.68
CA VAL A 439 -0.40 17.60 -8.10
C VAL A 439 1.10 17.72 -8.19
N GLY A 440 1.71 16.90 -9.05
CA GLY A 440 3.14 16.97 -9.29
C GLY A 440 3.49 16.62 -10.72
N THR A 441 4.71 16.97 -11.07
CA THR A 441 5.28 16.81 -12.41
C THR A 441 6.54 15.96 -12.34
N SER A 442 6.73 15.07 -13.30
CA SER A 442 7.93 14.27 -13.46
C SER A 442 8.54 14.52 -14.84
N LEU A 443 9.87 14.51 -14.91
CA LEU A 443 10.65 14.79 -16.12
C LEU A 443 11.83 13.81 -16.11
N GLY A 444 12.18 13.26 -17.28
CA GLY A 444 13.30 12.35 -17.44
C GLY A 444 13.90 12.41 -18.83
#